data_AF-A0A849E4N5-F1
#
_entry.id   AF-A0A849E4N5-F1
#
_cell.length_a   1.000
_cell.length_b   1.000
_cell.length_c   1.000
_cell.angle_alpha   90.00
_cell.angle_beta   90.00
_cell.angle_gamma   90.00
#
_symmetry.space_group_name_H-M   'P 1'
#
loop_
_entity.id
_entity.type
_entity.pdbx_description
1 polymer ?
#
loop_
_entity_poly.entity_id
_entity_poly.type
_entity_poly.pdbx_seq_one_letter_code
_entity_poly.pdbx_strand_id
1 'polypeptide(L)'
;MVKKPVSNPAAADATATDATAFVKTCPNGHSVFQLASHVESRFMVQIPEGDQLDDICKPSYWAHHAARVTPKSLLTCIDQRLRWEADLRVLEAGRNYLRVAVVRHVEYDIKALGRPEIERLRGLHTIESNGQNGWRVVDPDGIVLFAGLTTRVDAECALDTHLGTMNRQAAA
;
A
#
# COMPACT_ATOMS: atom_id res chain seq x y z
N MET A 1 58.36 -70.49 -9.74
CA MET A 1 57.49 -71.67 -9.94
C MET A 1 56.08 -71.30 -9.49
N VAL A 2 55.14 -71.16 -10.43
CA VAL A 2 54.08 -72.14 -10.73
C VAL A 2 52.94 -72.14 -9.69
N LYS A 3 51.84 -71.45 -10.08
CA LYS A 3 50.41 -71.82 -10.03
C LYS A 3 49.71 -72.21 -8.69
N LYS A 4 48.80 -71.30 -8.29
CA LYS A 4 47.33 -71.47 -8.05
C LYS A 4 46.88 -72.33 -6.83
N PRO A 5 45.58 -72.38 -6.40
CA PRO A 5 44.36 -71.65 -6.84
C PRO A 5 43.30 -71.35 -5.72
N VAL A 6 42.10 -70.87 -6.14
CA VAL A 6 40.74 -71.03 -5.51
C VAL A 6 40.49 -70.20 -4.23
N SER A 7 39.37 -69.50 -3.96
CA SER A 7 37.94 -69.54 -4.35
C SER A 7 37.27 -68.21 -3.99
N ASN A 8 36.29 -67.78 -4.80
CA ASN A 8 35.13 -66.97 -4.36
C ASN A 8 34.07 -67.94 -3.78
N PRO A 9 33.00 -67.55 -3.01
CA PRO A 9 32.27 -66.28 -3.09
C PRO A 9 31.61 -65.73 -1.79
N ALA A 10 30.94 -64.58 -1.95
CA ALA A 10 29.65 -64.17 -1.34
C ALA A 10 29.58 -63.30 -0.06
N ALA A 11 28.61 -62.36 -0.13
CA ALA A 11 28.02 -61.46 0.88
C ALA A 11 28.84 -60.21 1.24
N ALA A 12 28.48 -58.96 0.87
CA ALA A 12 27.24 -58.16 1.05
C ALA A 12 27.49 -57.05 2.09
N ASP A 13 26.90 -55.88 1.81
CA ASP A 13 26.81 -54.62 2.58
C ASP A 13 28.05 -53.73 2.65
N ALA A 14 28.04 -52.55 1.99
CA ALA A 14 27.34 -51.31 2.36
C ALA A 14 27.99 -50.70 3.62
N THR A 15 28.57 -49.50 3.62
CA THR A 15 28.00 -48.22 3.18
C THR A 15 29.13 -47.19 2.99
N ALA A 16 29.38 -46.76 1.75
CA ALA A 16 29.99 -45.46 1.51
C ALA A 16 28.83 -44.46 1.37
N THR A 17 28.57 -43.72 2.44
CA THR A 17 27.61 -42.62 2.46
C THR A 17 28.16 -41.50 1.58
N ASP A 18 27.92 -41.61 0.28
CA ASP A 18 28.22 -40.56 -0.68
C ASP A 18 27.12 -39.50 -0.54
N ALA A 19 27.46 -38.43 0.20
CA ALA A 19 26.62 -37.25 0.33
C ALA A 19 26.57 -36.56 -1.04
N THR A 20 25.62 -36.99 -1.88
CA THR A 20 25.24 -36.27 -3.09
C THR A 20 24.66 -34.93 -2.66
N ALA A 21 25.53 -33.92 -2.60
CA ALA A 21 25.14 -32.53 -2.48
C ALA A 21 24.20 -32.22 -3.65
N PHE A 22 22.90 -32.08 -3.36
CA PHE A 22 21.96 -31.47 -4.27
C PHE A 22 22.39 -30.01 -4.47
N VAL A 23 23.31 -29.78 -5.39
CA VAL A 23 23.58 -28.45 -5.92
C VAL A 23 22.32 -28.09 -6.68
N LYS A 24 21.45 -27.28 -6.06
CA LYS A 24 20.37 -26.57 -6.75
C LYS A 24 21.05 -25.64 -7.75
N THR A 25 21.35 -26.16 -8.93
CA THR A 25 21.68 -25.33 -10.08
C THR A 25 20.46 -24.49 -10.38
N CYS A 26 20.62 -23.16 -10.30
CA CYS A 26 19.64 -22.25 -10.86
C CYS A 26 19.32 -22.69 -12.29
N PRO A 27 18.06 -22.64 -12.74
CA PRO A 27 17.67 -23.14 -14.06
C PRO A 27 18.41 -22.35 -15.15
N ASN A 28 19.54 -22.90 -15.59
CA ASN A 28 20.38 -22.36 -16.65
C ASN A 28 19.86 -22.91 -17.96
N GLY A 29 18.86 -22.24 -18.51
CA GLY A 29 18.27 -22.57 -19.80
C GLY A 29 17.28 -21.50 -20.20
N HIS A 30 17.78 -20.49 -20.92
CA HIS A 30 17.06 -19.49 -21.70
C HIS A 30 15.61 -19.12 -21.29
N SER A 31 15.44 -17.86 -20.91
CA SER A 31 14.17 -17.06 -20.83
C SER A 31 13.42 -16.95 -19.50
N VAL A 32 13.80 -17.65 -18.42
CA VAL A 32 13.10 -17.48 -17.13
C VAL A 32 13.57 -16.23 -16.35
N PHE A 33 14.79 -15.77 -16.60
CA PHE A 33 15.37 -14.57 -15.99
C PHE A 33 15.41 -13.44 -17.01
N GLN A 34 14.32 -12.68 -17.10
CA GLN A 34 14.19 -11.52 -17.97
C GLN A 34 13.91 -10.28 -17.13
N LEU A 35 14.32 -9.12 -17.65
CA LEU A 35 14.04 -7.84 -17.02
C LEU A 35 12.51 -7.67 -16.88
N ALA A 36 12.03 -7.47 -15.64
CA ALA A 36 10.60 -7.44 -15.34
C ALA A 36 9.83 -6.40 -16.17
N SER A 37 10.43 -5.25 -16.51
CA SER A 37 9.82 -4.22 -17.35
C SER A 37 9.56 -4.64 -18.80
N HIS A 38 10.20 -5.70 -19.30
CA HIS A 38 9.97 -6.24 -20.64
C HIS A 38 8.77 -7.20 -20.69
N VAL A 39 8.33 -7.72 -19.54
CA VAL A 39 7.30 -8.77 -19.44
C VAL A 39 6.06 -8.30 -18.68
N GLU A 40 6.20 -7.33 -17.77
CA GLU A 40 5.12 -6.84 -16.91
C GLU A 40 4.29 -5.77 -17.62
N SER A 41 3.06 -6.13 -18.01
CA SER A 41 2.07 -5.13 -18.44
C SER A 41 1.46 -4.46 -17.21
N ARG A 42 1.45 -3.12 -17.21
CA ARG A 42 0.82 -2.31 -16.15
C ARG A 42 -0.40 -1.60 -16.70
N PHE A 43 -1.52 -1.74 -16.00
CA PHE A 43 -2.77 -1.07 -16.34
C PHE A 43 -3.25 -0.24 -15.17
N MET A 44 -3.82 0.92 -15.48
CA MET A 44 -4.49 1.76 -14.49
C MET A 44 -5.99 1.69 -14.75
N VAL A 45 -6.76 1.49 -13.69
CA VAL A 45 -8.23 1.40 -13.75
C VAL A 45 -8.82 2.32 -12.70
N GLN A 46 -9.79 3.12 -13.13
CA GLN A 46 -10.59 3.93 -12.21
C GLN A 46 -11.80 3.12 -11.75
N ILE A 47 -11.95 3.00 -10.44
CA ILE A 47 -13.03 2.22 -9.84
C ILE A 47 -14.24 3.13 -9.58
N PRO A 48 -15.45 2.75 -10.02
CA PRO A 48 -16.68 3.50 -9.75
C PRO A 48 -16.97 3.64 -8.25
N GLU A 49 -17.67 4.72 -7.88
CA GLU A 49 -18.07 4.93 -6.48
C GLU A 49 -19.01 3.81 -5.99
N GLY A 50 -18.64 3.19 -4.87
CA GLY A 50 -19.43 2.17 -4.19
C GLY A 50 -18.87 0.76 -4.28
N ASP A 51 -17.98 0.48 -5.24
CA ASP A 51 -17.31 -0.81 -5.33
C ASP A 51 -16.26 -0.95 -4.22
N GLN A 52 -16.37 -2.03 -3.45
CA GLN A 52 -15.40 -2.36 -2.41
C GLN A 52 -14.27 -3.21 -2.95
N LEU A 53 -13.12 -3.20 -2.26
CA LEU A 53 -11.97 -4.02 -2.64
C LEU A 53 -12.32 -5.52 -2.75
N ASP A 54 -13.22 -6.00 -1.89
CA ASP A 54 -13.72 -7.38 -1.90
C ASP A 54 -14.48 -7.72 -3.19
N ASP A 55 -15.23 -6.77 -3.75
CA ASP A 55 -15.93 -6.95 -5.02
C ASP A 55 -14.97 -6.99 -6.19
N ILE A 56 -13.94 -6.16 -6.16
CA ILE A 56 -12.89 -6.08 -7.18
C ILE A 56 -12.06 -7.36 -7.21
N CYS A 57 -11.90 -8.03 -6.06
CA CYS A 57 -11.21 -9.32 -5.98
C CYS A 57 -12.03 -10.48 -6.58
N LYS A 58 -13.32 -10.28 -6.86
CA LYS A 58 -14.16 -11.33 -7.47
C LYS A 58 -13.74 -11.55 -8.93
N PRO A 59 -13.53 -12.80 -9.36
CA PRO A 59 -13.05 -13.06 -10.71
C PRO A 59 -13.96 -12.58 -11.84
N SER A 60 -15.26 -12.53 -11.59
CA SER A 60 -16.28 -12.04 -12.53
C SER A 60 -16.27 -10.53 -12.73
N TYR A 61 -15.74 -9.76 -11.76
CA TYR A 61 -15.69 -8.30 -11.84
C TYR A 61 -14.95 -7.86 -13.11
N TRP A 62 -13.83 -8.51 -13.39
CA TRP A 62 -12.95 -8.21 -14.51
C TRP A 62 -13.34 -8.84 -15.85
N ALA A 63 -14.52 -9.45 -15.99
CA ALA A 63 -14.91 -10.17 -17.19
C ALA A 63 -14.79 -9.32 -18.48
N HIS A 64 -15.13 -8.04 -18.38
CA HIS A 64 -15.07 -7.06 -19.47
C HIS A 64 -13.64 -6.63 -19.85
N HIS A 65 -12.67 -6.88 -18.98
CA HIS A 65 -11.25 -6.57 -19.18
C HIS A 65 -10.37 -7.81 -19.39
N ALA A 66 -10.90 -9.01 -19.15
CA ALA A 66 -10.16 -10.26 -19.21
C ALA A 66 -9.44 -10.50 -20.55
N ALA A 67 -10.06 -10.08 -21.67
CA ALA A 67 -9.47 -10.23 -23.01
C ALA A 67 -8.20 -9.37 -23.25
N ARG A 68 -7.99 -8.32 -22.46
CA ARG A 68 -6.88 -7.36 -22.64
C ARG A 68 -5.73 -7.60 -21.67
N VAL A 69 -5.96 -8.38 -20.62
CA VAL A 69 -5.03 -8.52 -19.50
C VAL A 69 -4.37 -9.88 -19.57
N THR A 70 -3.05 -9.91 -19.51
CA THR A 70 -2.28 -11.15 -19.46
C THR A 70 -1.98 -11.55 -18.01
N PRO A 71 -1.80 -12.85 -17.73
CA PRO A 71 -1.31 -13.29 -16.43
C PRO A 71 0.01 -12.59 -16.07
N LYS A 72 0.26 -12.36 -14.78
CA LYS A 72 1.40 -11.62 -14.20
C LYS A 72 1.38 -10.10 -14.36
N SER A 73 0.41 -9.56 -15.10
CA SER A 73 0.17 -8.11 -15.19
C SER A 73 -0.13 -7.51 -13.83
N LEU A 74 0.16 -6.22 -13.69
CA LEU A 74 -0.14 -5.41 -12.51
C LEU A 74 -1.25 -4.40 -12.85
N LEU A 75 -2.27 -4.34 -12.01
CA LEU A 75 -3.41 -3.44 -12.14
C LEU A 75 -3.37 -2.45 -10.98
N THR A 76 -3.22 -1.17 -11.28
CA THR A 76 -3.35 -0.11 -10.27
C THR A 76 -4.78 0.40 -10.33
N CYS A 77 -5.53 0.11 -9.27
CA CYS A 77 -6.91 0.52 -9.07
C CYS A 77 -6.91 1.80 -8.23
N ILE A 78 -7.53 2.85 -8.76
CA ILE A 78 -7.64 4.13 -8.07
C ILE A 78 -9.12 4.46 -7.95
N ASP A 79 -9.55 4.75 -6.72
CA ASP A 79 -10.90 5.24 -6.48
C ASP A 79 -11.14 6.57 -7.22
N GLN A 80 -12.31 6.76 -7.80
CA GLN A 80 -12.66 8.01 -8.50
C GLN A 80 -12.52 9.27 -7.64
N ARG A 81 -12.70 9.13 -6.32
CA ARG A 81 -12.54 10.23 -5.36
C ARG A 81 -11.16 10.26 -4.69
N LEU A 82 -10.22 9.45 -5.17
CA LEU A 82 -8.87 9.33 -4.62
C LEU A 82 -8.86 8.99 -3.12
N ARG A 83 -9.88 8.28 -2.62
CA ARG A 83 -9.93 7.88 -1.20
C ARG A 83 -8.98 6.72 -0.90
N TRP A 84 -8.70 5.90 -1.90
CA TRP A 84 -7.79 4.77 -1.77
C TRP A 84 -7.20 4.39 -3.13
N GLU A 85 -6.05 3.74 -3.09
CA GLU A 85 -5.43 3.06 -4.22
C GLU A 85 -5.09 1.62 -3.85
N ALA A 86 -5.20 0.71 -4.80
CA ALA A 86 -4.73 -0.66 -4.63
C ALA A 86 -3.99 -1.15 -5.86
N ASP A 87 -2.83 -1.76 -5.64
CA ASP A 87 -2.12 -2.51 -6.67
C ASP A 87 -2.51 -3.97 -6.58
N LEU A 88 -3.03 -4.51 -7.68
CA LEU A 88 -3.44 -5.89 -7.83
C LEU A 88 -2.52 -6.60 -8.81
N ARG A 89 -2.20 -7.86 -8.52
CA ARG A 89 -1.46 -8.74 -9.42
C ARG A 89 -2.38 -9.81 -9.97
N VAL A 90 -2.37 -9.96 -11.29
CA VAL A 90 -3.15 -10.95 -12.00
C VAL A 90 -2.44 -12.30 -11.91
N LEU A 91 -3.07 -13.26 -11.24
CA LEU A 91 -2.56 -14.62 -11.11
C LEU A 91 -2.96 -15.48 -12.31
N GLU A 92 -4.22 -15.36 -12.73
CA GLU A 92 -4.81 -16.16 -13.80
C GLU A 92 -5.76 -15.30 -14.64
N ALA A 93 -5.69 -15.45 -15.96
CA ALA A 93 -6.55 -14.75 -16.90
C ALA A 93 -7.25 -15.78 -17.79
N GLY A 94 -8.58 -15.82 -17.70
CA GLY A 94 -9.43 -16.63 -18.57
C GLY A 94 -10.15 -15.76 -19.61
N ARG A 95 -11.08 -16.38 -20.35
CA ARG A 95 -11.86 -15.67 -21.37
C ARG A 95 -12.78 -14.59 -20.79
N ASN A 96 -13.38 -14.85 -19.63
CA ASN A 96 -14.38 -13.99 -18.98
C ASN A 96 -14.12 -13.82 -17.47
N TYR A 97 -12.90 -14.08 -17.01
CA TYR A 97 -12.56 -13.92 -15.59
C TYR A 97 -11.09 -13.57 -15.42
N LEU A 98 -10.76 -12.82 -14.36
CA LEU A 98 -9.39 -12.62 -13.90
C LEU A 98 -9.30 -12.95 -12.41
N ARG A 99 -8.36 -13.80 -12.00
CA ARG A 99 -8.05 -13.98 -10.59
C ARG A 99 -6.94 -13.03 -10.21
N VAL A 100 -7.25 -12.13 -9.29
CA VAL A 100 -6.35 -11.09 -8.84
C VAL A 100 -6.01 -11.28 -7.37
N ALA A 101 -4.79 -10.88 -7.00
CA ALA A 101 -4.34 -10.81 -5.61
C ALA A 101 -3.94 -9.37 -5.30
N VAL A 102 -4.32 -8.89 -4.12
CA VAL A 102 -3.93 -7.55 -3.65
C VAL A 102 -2.45 -7.60 -3.24
N VAL A 103 -1.64 -6.73 -3.83
CA VAL A 103 -0.21 -6.56 -3.50
C VAL A 103 -0.04 -5.41 -2.53
N ARG A 104 -0.72 -4.30 -2.80
CA ARG A 104 -0.66 -3.08 -2.00
C ARG A 104 -2.05 -2.49 -1.93
N HIS A 105 -2.43 -2.01 -0.76
CA HIS A 105 -3.64 -1.24 -0.53
C HIS A 105 -3.25 -0.04 0.33
N VAL A 106 -3.59 1.15 -0.12
CA VAL A 106 -3.33 2.40 0.58
C VAL A 106 -4.62 3.19 0.64
N GLU A 107 -5.07 3.46 1.85
CA GLU A 107 -6.18 4.38 2.09
C GLU A 107 -5.61 5.79 2.30
N TYR A 108 -6.14 6.75 1.56
CA TYR A 108 -5.85 8.15 1.69
C TYR A 108 -6.81 8.78 2.70
N ASP A 109 -6.32 9.13 3.88
CA ASP A 109 -7.05 10.02 4.76
C ASP A 109 -6.92 11.46 4.25
N ILE A 110 -7.85 11.85 3.36
CA ILE A 110 -7.94 13.21 2.82
C ILE A 110 -8.15 14.23 3.95
N LYS A 111 -8.70 13.84 5.10
CA LYS A 111 -8.80 14.72 6.28
C LYS A 111 -7.45 14.90 6.97
N ALA A 112 -6.56 13.91 6.92
CA ALA A 112 -5.24 14.00 7.52
C ALA A 112 -4.27 14.85 6.70
N LEU A 113 -4.46 15.00 5.38
CA LEU A 113 -3.60 15.86 4.55
C LEU A 113 -3.62 17.35 4.97
N GLY A 114 -4.68 17.81 5.64
CA GLY A 114 -4.77 19.16 6.22
C GLY A 114 -4.44 19.25 7.71
N ARG A 115 -4.39 18.12 8.44
CA ARG A 115 -4.15 18.13 9.90
C ARG A 115 -2.74 18.52 10.34
N PRO A 116 -1.64 18.12 9.68
CA PRO A 116 -0.31 18.49 10.19
C PRO A 116 -0.09 20.00 10.10
N GLU A 117 -0.64 20.68 9.09
CA GLU A 117 -0.55 22.14 9.01
C GLU A 117 -1.50 22.82 10.00
N ILE A 118 -2.71 22.31 10.22
CA ILE A 118 -3.62 22.86 11.25
C ILE A 118 -3.01 22.70 12.66
N GLU A 119 -2.40 21.56 12.97
CA GLU A 119 -1.70 21.36 14.26
C GLU A 119 -0.47 22.25 14.39
N ARG A 120 0.31 22.42 13.31
CA ARG A 120 1.45 23.35 13.27
C ARG A 120 1.00 24.79 13.49
N LEU A 121 -0.05 25.23 12.80
CA LEU A 121 -0.63 26.57 12.95
C LEU A 121 -1.21 26.75 14.35
N ARG A 122 -1.92 25.75 14.89
CA ARG A 122 -2.46 25.78 16.26
C ARG A 122 -1.35 25.99 17.31
N GLY A 123 -0.16 25.42 17.09
CA GLY A 123 1.01 25.63 17.95
C GLY A 123 1.60 27.05 17.93
N LEU A 124 1.29 27.86 16.91
CA LEU A 124 1.74 29.26 16.80
C LEU A 124 0.78 30.25 17.48
N HIS A 125 -0.48 29.86 17.69
CA HIS A 125 -1.49 30.72 18.29
C HIS A 125 -1.51 30.52 19.80
N THR A 126 -1.59 31.62 20.55
CA THR A 126 -1.63 31.56 22.02
C THR A 126 -3.06 31.78 22.49
N ILE A 127 -3.56 30.86 23.31
CA ILE A 127 -4.85 31.00 23.98
C ILE A 127 -4.60 31.54 25.38
N GLU A 128 -5.02 32.79 25.62
CA GLU A 128 -4.83 33.47 26.88
C GLU A 128 -6.16 33.70 27.60
N SER A 129 -6.14 33.62 28.93
CA SER A 129 -7.26 34.06 29.75
C SER A 129 -7.14 35.55 30.03
N ASN A 130 -8.17 36.32 29.68
CA ASN A 130 -8.27 37.75 29.93
C ASN A 130 -9.07 38.08 31.20
N GLY A 131 -9.01 37.20 32.21
CA GLY A 131 -9.69 37.39 33.50
C GLY A 131 -11.20 37.57 33.36
N GLN A 132 -11.71 38.76 33.73
CA GLN A 132 -13.14 39.10 33.68
C GLN A 132 -13.73 39.15 32.25
N ASN A 133 -12.89 39.26 31.23
CA ASN A 133 -13.32 39.36 29.82
C ASN A 133 -13.25 38.01 29.08
N GLY A 134 -13.15 36.89 29.81
CA GLY A 134 -13.15 35.54 29.22
C GLY A 134 -11.82 35.15 28.57
N TRP A 135 -11.88 34.26 27.59
CA TRP A 135 -10.74 33.74 26.84
C TRP A 135 -10.56 34.50 25.53
N ARG A 136 -9.29 34.65 25.11
CA ARG A 136 -8.92 35.25 23.83
C ARG A 136 -7.90 34.38 23.10
N VAL A 137 -7.94 34.45 21.78
CA VAL A 137 -6.99 33.78 20.89
C VAL A 137 -6.15 34.87 20.23
N VAL A 138 -4.83 34.76 20.38
CA VAL A 138 -3.85 35.72 19.91
C VAL A 138 -2.99 35.07 18.83
N ASP A 139 -2.86 35.76 17.70
CA ASP A 139 -2.00 35.38 16.59
C ASP A 139 -0.51 35.56 16.96
N PRO A 140 0.44 34.95 16.23
CA PRO A 140 1.87 35.14 16.48
C PRO A 140 2.32 36.61 16.29
N ASP A 141 1.57 37.40 15.51
CA ASP A 141 1.78 38.84 15.33
C ASP A 141 1.24 39.70 16.50
N GLY A 142 0.67 39.07 17.54
CA GLY A 142 0.09 39.75 18.69
C GLY A 142 -1.31 40.33 18.45
N ILE A 143 -1.93 40.00 17.31
CA ILE A 143 -3.28 40.44 16.96
C ILE A 143 -4.30 39.54 17.65
N VAL A 144 -5.32 40.13 18.27
CA VAL A 144 -6.42 39.38 18.89
C VAL A 144 -7.41 38.98 17.80
N LEU A 145 -7.45 37.68 17.47
CA LEU A 145 -8.38 37.13 16.48
C LEU A 145 -9.80 37.01 17.06
N PHE A 146 -9.90 36.51 18.29
CA PHE A 146 -11.15 36.30 18.99
C PHE A 146 -11.02 36.71 20.46
N ALA A 147 -12.05 37.35 21.00
CA ALA A 147 -12.12 37.79 22.39
C ALA A 147 -13.53 37.59 22.95
N GLY A 148 -13.65 37.53 24.28
CA GLY A 148 -14.94 37.42 24.96
C GLY A 148 -15.50 36.01 25.03
N LEU A 149 -14.67 34.98 24.81
CA LEU A 149 -15.12 33.58 24.82
C LEU A 149 -15.29 33.09 26.27
N THR A 150 -16.42 32.47 26.57
CA THR A 150 -16.79 32.06 27.93
C THR A 150 -15.91 30.93 28.46
N THR A 151 -15.54 29.98 27.61
CA THR A 151 -14.73 28.83 28.01
C THR A 151 -13.50 28.68 27.12
N ARG A 152 -12.48 28.01 27.66
CA ARG A 152 -11.28 27.64 26.90
C ARG A 152 -11.61 26.74 25.71
N VAL A 153 -12.59 25.85 25.88
CA VAL A 153 -13.05 24.93 24.84
C VAL A 153 -13.69 25.69 23.67
N ASP A 154 -14.45 26.74 23.96
CA ASP A 154 -15.01 27.62 22.92
C ASP A 154 -13.90 28.34 22.14
N ALA A 155 -12.84 28.76 22.83
CA ALA A 155 -11.67 29.39 22.20
C ALA A 155 -10.89 28.42 21.29
N GLU A 156 -10.72 27.18 21.74
CA GLU A 156 -10.11 26.12 20.93
C GLU A 156 -10.98 25.79 19.70
N CYS A 157 -12.31 25.68 19.87
CA CYS A 157 -13.24 25.41 18.77
C CYS A 157 -13.30 26.56 17.75
N ALA A 158 -13.23 27.81 18.21
CA ALA A 158 -13.17 29.00 17.36
C ALA A 158 -11.87 29.04 16.54
N LEU A 159 -10.74 28.72 17.18
CA LEU A 159 -9.43 28.61 16.51
C LEU A 159 -9.43 27.49 15.46
N ASP A 160 -9.92 26.29 15.79
CA ASP A 160 -9.99 25.17 14.84
C ASP A 160 -10.86 25.49 13.62
N THR A 161 -11.97 26.20 13.84
CA THR A 161 -12.85 26.67 12.74
C THR A 161 -12.14 27.70 11.87
N HIS A 162 -11.44 28.66 12.47
CA HIS A 162 -10.68 29.69 11.76
C HIS A 162 -9.58 29.08 10.88
N LEU A 163 -8.75 28.21 11.46
CA LEU A 163 -7.68 27.49 10.76
C LEU A 163 -8.24 26.61 9.62
N GLY A 164 -9.36 25.92 9.86
CA GLY A 164 -10.03 25.13 8.84
C GLY A 164 -10.66 25.96 7.71
N THR A 165 -10.89 27.25 7.92
CA THR A 165 -11.38 28.17 6.89
C THR A 165 -10.22 28.73 6.06
N MET A 166 -9.12 29.12 6.71
CA MET A 166 -7.89 29.55 6.04
C MET A 166 -7.31 28.46 5.13
N ASN A 167 -7.26 27.22 5.61
CA ASN A 167 -6.73 26.11 4.82
C ASN A 167 -7.58 25.82 3.56
N ARG A 168 -8.91 26.03 3.65
CA ARG A 168 -9.81 25.92 2.49
C ARG A 168 -9.65 27.05 1.48
N GLN A 169 -9.35 28.27 1.94
CA GLN A 169 -9.08 29.41 1.07
C GLN A 169 -7.70 29.32 0.40
N ALA A 170 -6.71 28.70 1.05
CA ALA A 170 -5.40 28.46 0.47
C ALA A 170 -5.36 27.32 -0.55
N ALA A 171 -6.34 26.40 -0.50
CA ALA A 171 -6.46 25.25 -1.39
C ALA A 171 -7.36 25.49 -2.63
N ALA A 172 -7.95 26.69 -2.76
CA ALA A 172 -8.77 27.11 -3.90
C ALA A 172 -7.97 28.00 -4.86
#